data_AF-A0AAW4GBW1-F1
#
_entry.id   AF-A0AAW4GBW1-F1
#
_cell.length_a   1.000
_cell.length_b   1.000
_cell.length_c   1.000
_cell.angle_alpha   90.00
_cell.angle_beta   90.00
_cell.angle_gamma   90.00
#
_symmetry.space_group_name_H-M   'P 1'
#
loop_
_entity.id
_entity.type
_entity.pdbx_description
1 polymer ?
#
loop_
_entity_poly.entity_id
_entity_poly.type
_entity_poly.pdbx_seq_one_letter_code
_entity_poly.pdbx_strand_id
1 'polypeptide(L)'
;FGVVQGAQYEDLRRKAAHDLETIAGETGRGFDGYGIGGALEKQNLGTITRWVNEELPEHKPRHMLGISEPDDFFTAIENGADTFDCVNPSRVARNAAIYVPTGRFNINTAKHRRDFTPIDENCDCYTCAHYTKAYIHHLFKAKEMLASTLCTIHNERFTVKLVDDIRASIEQQRFTEFKTEYLGRFYASKTA
;
A
#
# COMPACT_ATOMS: atom_id res chain seq x y z
N PHE A 1 5.43 -17.10 9.90
CA PHE A 1 5.26 -15.82 10.61
C PHE A 1 4.29 -16.04 11.76
N GLY A 2 4.51 -15.41 12.92
CA GLY A 2 3.50 -15.32 13.98
C GLY A 2 2.62 -14.08 13.75
N VAL A 3 1.31 -14.13 14.01
CA VAL A 3 0.41 -12.99 13.72
C VAL A 3 -0.09 -12.37 15.02
N VAL A 4 0.33 -11.13 15.28
CA VAL A 4 -0.05 -10.36 16.46
C VAL A 4 -1.52 -9.93 16.35
N GLN A 5 -2.30 -10.21 17.40
CA GLN A 5 -3.70 -9.82 17.57
C GLN A 5 -3.84 -8.82 18.73
N GLY A 6 -5.06 -8.41 19.08
CA GLY A 6 -5.32 -7.49 20.20
C GLY A 6 -6.20 -6.28 19.85
N ALA A 7 -6.77 -6.24 18.63
CA ALA A 7 -7.66 -5.16 18.16
C ALA A 7 -7.02 -3.76 18.37
N GLN A 8 -7.71 -2.86 19.08
CA GLN A 8 -7.30 -1.47 19.35
C GLN A 8 -6.63 -1.27 20.72
N TYR A 9 -6.35 -2.35 21.47
CA TYR A 9 -5.95 -2.26 22.88
C TYR A 9 -4.43 -2.44 23.05
N GLU A 10 -3.76 -1.45 23.64
CA GLU A 10 -2.30 -1.44 23.83
C GLU A 10 -1.81 -2.64 24.64
N ASP A 11 -2.43 -2.89 25.79
CA ASP A 11 -2.08 -3.96 26.71
C ASP A 11 -2.18 -5.34 26.03
N LEU A 12 -3.25 -5.57 25.28
CA LEU A 12 -3.45 -6.82 24.54
C LEU A 12 -2.45 -6.96 23.38
N ARG A 13 -2.14 -5.87 22.66
CA ARG A 13 -1.18 -5.86 21.55
C ARG A 13 0.23 -6.16 22.03
N ARG A 14 0.68 -5.48 23.09
CA ARG A 14 2.02 -5.69 23.67
C ARG A 14 2.14 -7.10 24.22
N LYS A 15 1.16 -7.55 24.99
CA LYS A 15 1.12 -8.92 25.52
C LYS A 15 1.19 -9.95 24.40
N ALA A 16 0.40 -9.79 23.33
CA ALA A 16 0.41 -10.73 22.21
C ALA A 16 1.76 -10.74 21.46
N ALA A 17 2.40 -9.59 21.28
CA ALA A 17 3.72 -9.48 20.67
C ALA A 17 4.79 -10.19 21.51
N HIS A 18 4.82 -9.92 22.81
CA HIS A 18 5.73 -10.58 23.76
C HIS A 18 5.51 -12.09 23.80
N ASP A 19 4.25 -12.54 23.99
CA ASP A 19 3.94 -13.97 24.05
C ASP A 19 4.36 -14.71 22.77
N LEU A 20 4.14 -14.10 21.58
CA LEU A 20 4.55 -14.68 20.30
C LEU A 20 6.07 -14.81 20.15
N GLU A 21 6.85 -13.93 20.77
CA GLU A 21 8.31 -14.01 20.80
C GLU A 21 8.78 -15.21 21.60
N THR A 22 8.12 -15.50 22.73
CA THR A 22 8.47 -16.63 23.60
C THR A 22 8.10 -18.01 23.05
N ILE A 23 7.33 -18.08 21.96
CA ILE A 23 6.92 -19.36 21.35
C ILE A 23 8.07 -19.90 20.49
N ALA A 24 8.54 -21.09 20.85
CA ALA A 24 9.52 -21.87 20.09
C ALA A 24 8.95 -23.26 19.75
N GLY A 25 9.28 -23.76 18.56
CA GLY A 25 8.99 -25.14 18.17
C GLY A 25 9.92 -26.15 18.86
N GLU A 26 9.72 -27.44 18.57
CA GLU A 26 10.50 -28.55 19.16
C GLU A 26 12.02 -28.43 18.93
N THR A 27 12.43 -27.73 17.88
CA THR A 27 13.84 -27.47 17.54
C THR A 27 14.40 -26.22 18.24
N GLY A 28 13.62 -25.56 19.10
CA GLY A 28 13.98 -24.28 19.74
C GLY A 28 13.86 -23.06 18.82
N ARG A 29 13.38 -23.23 17.58
CA ARG A 29 13.24 -22.13 16.61
C ARG A 29 11.90 -21.41 16.80
N GLY A 30 11.95 -20.09 17.00
CA GLY A 30 10.79 -19.19 16.97
C GLY A 30 10.36 -18.82 15.54
N PHE A 31 9.49 -17.82 15.41
CA PHE A 31 9.03 -17.37 14.10
C PHE A 31 10.11 -16.67 13.27
N ASP A 32 10.03 -16.80 11.94
CA ASP A 32 10.93 -16.12 11.01
C ASP A 32 10.56 -14.65 10.75
N GLY A 33 9.40 -14.21 11.24
CA GLY A 33 8.86 -12.86 11.08
C GLY A 33 7.48 -12.76 11.72
N TYR A 34 6.96 -11.56 11.81
CA TYR A 34 5.73 -11.27 12.55
C TYR A 34 4.76 -10.47 11.69
N GLY A 35 3.52 -10.95 11.58
CA GLY A 35 2.43 -10.23 10.97
C GLY A 35 1.73 -9.33 11.99
N ILE A 36 1.39 -8.12 11.61
CA ILE A 36 0.57 -7.20 12.38
C ILE A 36 -0.82 -7.24 11.76
N GLY A 37 -1.73 -7.99 12.38
CA GLY A 37 -3.06 -8.27 11.86
C GLY A 37 -4.19 -7.84 12.78
N GLY A 38 -5.42 -8.16 12.39
CA GLY A 38 -6.63 -7.81 13.13
C GLY A 38 -7.32 -6.56 12.59
N ALA A 39 -8.55 -6.31 13.03
CA ALA A 39 -9.30 -5.12 12.65
C ALA A 39 -8.59 -3.88 13.23
N LEU A 40 -7.90 -3.15 12.36
CA LEU A 40 -7.19 -1.90 12.66
C LEU A 40 -8.02 -0.72 12.16
N GLU A 41 -8.39 0.19 13.07
CA GLU A 41 -8.91 1.47 12.66
C GLU A 41 -7.77 2.30 12.08
N LYS A 42 -7.97 2.86 10.89
CA LYS A 42 -6.94 3.61 10.15
C LYS A 42 -6.29 4.73 11.00
N GLN A 43 -7.07 5.35 11.88
CA GLN A 43 -6.62 6.42 12.78
C GLN A 43 -5.55 5.95 13.78
N ASN A 44 -5.59 4.66 14.15
CA ASN A 44 -4.71 4.04 15.13
C ASN A 44 -3.58 3.24 14.48
N LEU A 45 -3.48 3.22 13.15
CA LEU A 45 -2.49 2.40 12.43
C LEU A 45 -1.07 2.65 12.95
N GLY A 46 -0.61 3.90 12.97
CA GLY A 46 0.73 4.25 13.43
C GLY A 46 0.96 3.86 14.89
N THR A 47 0.01 4.22 15.77
CA THR A 47 0.07 3.92 17.21
C THR A 47 0.19 2.42 17.49
N ILE A 48 -0.66 1.59 16.88
CA ILE A 48 -0.65 0.15 17.08
C ILE A 48 0.60 -0.49 16.48
N THR A 49 1.02 -0.03 15.30
CA THR A 49 2.27 -0.49 14.67
C THR A 49 3.45 -0.23 15.59
N ARG A 50 3.52 0.96 16.21
CA ARG A 50 4.55 1.32 17.17
C ARG A 50 4.55 0.41 18.40
N TRP A 51 3.40 0.24 19.06
CA TRP A 51 3.27 -0.62 20.24
C TRP A 51 3.76 -2.03 19.97
N VAL A 52 3.38 -2.60 18.82
CA VAL A 52 3.79 -3.95 18.45
C VAL A 52 5.29 -4.00 18.14
N ASN A 53 5.82 -3.05 17.38
CA ASN A 53 7.23 -3.06 16.97
C ASN A 53 8.22 -2.68 18.07
N GLU A 54 7.77 -2.02 19.15
CA GLU A 54 8.55 -1.81 20.37
C GLU A 54 8.80 -3.12 21.14
N GLU A 55 7.88 -4.10 21.03
CA GLU A 55 8.02 -5.41 21.68
C GLU A 55 8.69 -6.46 20.78
N LEU A 56 8.55 -6.34 19.45
CA LEU A 56 9.06 -7.32 18.50
C LEU A 56 10.55 -7.15 18.21
N PRO A 57 11.30 -8.26 18.02
CA PRO A 57 12.73 -8.21 17.74
C PRO A 57 13.06 -7.42 16.46
N GLU A 58 14.04 -6.53 16.55
CA GLU A 58 14.46 -5.63 15.46
C GLU A 58 15.01 -6.35 14.23
N HIS A 59 15.64 -7.51 14.43
CA HIS A 59 16.28 -8.29 13.38
C HIS A 59 15.31 -9.21 12.61
N LYS A 60 13.98 -9.06 12.81
CA LYS A 60 12.95 -9.90 12.19
C LYS A 60 11.96 -9.03 11.40
N PRO A 61 11.55 -9.48 10.19
CA PRO A 61 10.63 -8.72 9.36
C PRO A 61 9.23 -8.63 9.98
N ARG A 62 8.63 -7.45 9.86
CA ARG A 62 7.27 -7.12 10.32
C ARG A 62 6.36 -6.89 9.11
N HIS A 63 5.34 -7.72 8.97
CA HIS A 63 4.42 -7.73 7.85
C HIS A 63 3.10 -7.07 8.23
N MET A 64 2.77 -5.93 7.62
CA MET A 64 1.52 -5.24 7.87
C MET A 64 0.42 -5.79 6.96
N LEU A 65 -0.62 -6.34 7.58
CA LEU A 65 -1.69 -7.05 6.87
C LEU A 65 -2.81 -6.10 6.41
N GLY A 66 -3.14 -6.13 5.13
CA GLY A 66 -4.40 -5.59 4.59
C GLY A 66 -4.48 -4.07 4.36
N ILE A 67 -3.35 -3.36 4.21
CA ILE A 67 -3.31 -1.90 3.94
C ILE A 67 -2.60 -1.58 2.62
N SER A 68 -2.96 -0.48 1.96
CA SER A 68 -2.29 -0.09 0.71
C SER A 68 -2.57 1.33 0.21
N GLU A 69 -3.27 2.18 0.96
CA GLU A 69 -3.33 3.59 0.55
C GLU A 69 -1.96 4.24 0.80
N PRO A 70 -1.57 5.27 0.03
CA PRO A 70 -0.24 5.88 0.17
C PRO A 70 0.09 6.34 1.58
N ASP A 71 -0.85 6.97 2.27
CA ASP A 71 -0.70 7.38 3.67
C ASP A 71 -0.51 6.20 4.63
N ASP A 72 -1.14 5.05 4.35
CA ASP A 72 -0.97 3.85 5.16
C ASP A 72 0.47 3.33 5.07
N PHE A 73 1.07 3.30 3.88
CA PHE A 73 2.48 2.89 3.69
C PHE A 73 3.42 3.79 4.49
N PHE A 74 3.32 5.10 4.34
CA PHE A 74 4.17 6.03 5.10
C PHE A 74 3.99 5.86 6.61
N THR A 75 2.74 5.74 7.08
CA THR A 75 2.42 5.60 8.50
C THR A 75 2.93 4.27 9.08
N ALA A 76 2.83 3.18 8.35
CA ALA A 76 3.28 1.89 8.83
C ALA A 76 4.82 1.76 8.77
N ILE A 77 5.45 2.23 7.69
CA ILE A 77 6.91 2.18 7.51
C ILE A 77 7.61 3.04 8.55
N GLU A 78 7.13 4.26 8.83
CA GLU A 78 7.74 5.12 9.86
C GLU A 78 7.62 4.55 11.28
N ASN A 79 6.68 3.62 11.49
CA ASN A 79 6.51 2.89 12.74
C ASN A 79 7.12 1.48 12.69
N GLY A 80 7.90 1.15 11.65
CA GLY A 80 8.74 -0.05 11.59
C GLY A 80 8.17 -1.27 10.86
N ALA A 81 7.15 -1.11 10.01
CA ALA A 81 6.68 -2.19 9.14
C ALA A 81 7.55 -2.34 7.87
N ASP A 82 7.81 -3.58 7.44
CA ASP A 82 8.78 -3.89 6.38
C ASP A 82 8.12 -4.41 5.09
N THR A 83 6.99 -5.12 5.22
CA THR A 83 6.31 -5.76 4.10
C THR A 83 4.79 -5.59 4.23
N PHE A 84 4.08 -5.68 3.10
CA PHE A 84 2.67 -5.32 3.00
C PHE A 84 1.92 -6.26 2.06
N ASP A 85 0.63 -6.45 2.30
CA ASP A 85 -0.29 -7.04 1.35
C ASP A 85 -1.63 -6.29 1.37
N CYS A 86 -2.28 -6.18 0.21
CA CYS A 86 -3.66 -5.73 0.14
C CYS A 86 -4.26 -6.06 -1.22
N VAL A 87 -5.55 -6.42 -1.23
CA VAL A 87 -6.31 -6.59 -2.48
C VAL A 87 -6.71 -5.27 -3.13
N ASN A 88 -6.59 -4.15 -2.42
CA ASN A 88 -7.21 -2.89 -2.83
C ASN A 88 -6.71 -2.36 -4.18
N PRO A 89 -5.40 -2.36 -4.53
CA PRO A 89 -4.94 -1.86 -5.83
C PRO A 89 -5.62 -2.58 -7.00
N SER A 90 -5.63 -3.92 -6.99
CA SER A 90 -6.38 -4.71 -7.98
C SER A 90 -7.90 -4.53 -7.90
N ARG A 91 -8.48 -4.50 -6.69
CA ARG A 91 -9.94 -4.41 -6.49
C ARG A 91 -10.52 -3.12 -7.06
N VAL A 92 -9.84 -1.99 -6.82
CA VAL A 92 -10.32 -0.69 -7.30
C VAL A 92 -10.00 -0.49 -8.78
N ALA A 93 -8.89 -1.06 -9.29
CA ALA A 93 -8.58 -1.10 -10.73
C ALA A 93 -9.71 -1.74 -11.54
N ARG A 94 -10.22 -2.89 -11.10
CA ARG A 94 -11.34 -3.59 -11.76
C ARG A 94 -12.64 -2.77 -11.78
N ASN A 95 -12.74 -1.78 -10.89
CA ASN A 95 -13.85 -0.83 -10.83
C ASN A 95 -13.48 0.55 -11.41
N ALA A 96 -12.48 0.60 -12.29
CA ALA A 96 -12.02 1.78 -13.03
C ALA A 96 -11.35 2.89 -12.19
N ALA A 97 -11.07 2.66 -10.91
CA ALA A 97 -10.34 3.61 -10.08
C ALA A 97 -8.82 3.39 -10.21
N ILE A 98 -8.13 4.42 -10.68
CA ILE A 98 -6.73 4.38 -11.09
C ILE A 98 -5.90 5.30 -10.21
N TYR A 99 -4.80 4.79 -9.70
CA TYR A 99 -3.83 5.56 -8.93
C TYR A 99 -2.82 6.25 -9.84
N VAL A 100 -2.47 7.49 -9.50
CA VAL A 100 -1.36 8.25 -10.08
C VAL A 100 -0.66 9.03 -8.97
N PRO A 101 0.58 9.52 -9.15
CA PRO A 101 1.30 10.25 -8.11
C PRO A 101 0.60 11.52 -7.58
N THR A 102 -0.42 12.01 -8.29
CA THR A 102 -1.24 13.20 -7.96
C THR A 102 -2.64 12.85 -7.45
N GLY A 103 -2.90 11.58 -7.14
CA GLY A 103 -4.15 11.14 -6.51
C GLY A 103 -4.78 9.93 -7.19
N ARG A 104 -6.11 9.89 -7.19
CA ARG A 104 -6.89 8.80 -7.75
C ARG A 104 -8.03 9.33 -8.59
N PHE A 105 -8.30 8.73 -9.74
CA PHE A 105 -9.42 9.11 -10.59
C PHE A 105 -10.11 7.88 -11.20
N ASN A 106 -11.33 8.08 -11.69
CA ASN A 106 -12.08 7.05 -12.41
C ASN A 106 -11.88 7.18 -13.92
N ILE A 107 -11.23 6.21 -14.55
CA ILE A 107 -10.86 6.25 -15.98
C ILE A 107 -12.07 6.07 -16.90
N ASN A 108 -13.18 5.54 -16.40
CA ASN A 108 -14.43 5.35 -17.13
C ASN A 108 -15.33 6.61 -17.22
N THR A 109 -14.83 7.75 -16.74
CA THR A 109 -15.53 9.05 -16.78
C THR A 109 -15.40 9.72 -18.15
N ALA A 110 -16.39 10.54 -18.53
CA ALA A 110 -16.50 11.11 -19.88
C ALA A 110 -15.29 11.95 -20.31
N LYS A 111 -14.59 12.57 -19.36
CA LYS A 111 -13.38 13.37 -19.62
C LYS A 111 -12.28 12.58 -20.33
N HIS A 112 -12.22 11.26 -20.13
CA HIS A 112 -11.20 10.40 -20.73
C HIS A 112 -11.58 9.83 -22.10
N ARG A 113 -12.82 10.06 -22.58
CA ARG A 113 -13.33 9.44 -23.83
C ARG A 113 -12.47 9.74 -25.06
N ARG A 114 -11.80 10.90 -25.09
CA ARG A 114 -10.92 11.35 -26.18
C ARG A 114 -9.53 11.76 -25.67
N ASP A 115 -9.15 11.22 -24.52
CA ASP A 115 -7.84 11.46 -23.92
C ASP A 115 -6.85 10.42 -24.46
N PHE A 116 -6.06 10.80 -25.45
CA PHE A 116 -5.11 9.92 -26.12
C PHE A 116 -3.73 9.87 -25.44
N THR A 117 -3.63 10.37 -24.21
CA THR A 117 -2.43 10.22 -23.36
C THR A 117 -2.43 8.87 -22.63
N PRO A 118 -1.28 8.35 -22.17
CA PRO A 118 -1.24 7.21 -21.25
C PRO A 118 -1.88 7.55 -19.90
N ILE A 119 -2.07 6.55 -19.03
CA ILE A 119 -2.55 6.80 -17.66
C ILE A 119 -1.64 7.79 -16.92
N ASP A 120 -0.34 7.53 -16.97
CA ASP A 120 0.74 8.34 -16.40
C ASP A 120 1.94 8.28 -17.36
N GLU A 121 2.44 9.45 -17.77
CA GLU A 121 3.57 9.58 -18.70
C GLU A 121 4.90 9.13 -18.08
N ASN A 122 4.99 9.09 -16.75
CA ASN A 122 6.19 8.68 -16.01
C ASN A 122 6.12 7.21 -15.54
N CYS A 123 5.06 6.48 -15.88
CA CYS A 123 4.90 5.08 -15.48
C CYS A 123 5.46 4.15 -16.55
N ASP A 124 6.30 3.21 -16.11
CA ASP A 124 6.99 2.22 -16.96
C ASP A 124 6.21 0.91 -17.11
N CYS A 125 4.95 0.85 -16.67
CA CYS A 125 4.13 -0.36 -16.79
C CYS A 125 3.71 -0.61 -18.25
N TYR A 126 3.43 -1.88 -18.57
CA TYR A 126 2.91 -2.30 -19.87
C TYR A 126 1.69 -1.48 -20.32
N THR A 127 0.77 -1.19 -19.42
CA THR A 127 -0.44 -0.43 -19.75
C THR A 127 -0.12 0.99 -20.22
N CYS A 128 0.76 1.71 -19.53
CA CYS A 128 1.14 3.08 -19.89
C CYS A 128 1.99 3.14 -21.16
N ALA A 129 2.81 2.12 -21.41
CA ALA A 129 3.63 2.05 -22.62
C ALA A 129 2.85 1.79 -23.91
N HIS A 130 1.67 1.17 -23.82
CA HIS A 130 0.97 0.63 -25.00
C HIS A 130 -0.46 1.12 -25.20
N TYR A 131 -1.11 1.72 -24.20
CA TYR A 131 -2.51 2.07 -24.28
C TYR A 131 -2.79 3.49 -23.80
N THR A 132 -3.80 4.09 -24.42
CA THR A 132 -4.29 5.42 -24.06
C THR A 132 -5.44 5.33 -23.05
N LYS A 133 -5.66 6.41 -22.30
CA LYS A 133 -6.84 6.55 -21.43
C LYS A 133 -8.15 6.39 -22.21
N ALA A 134 -8.22 6.91 -23.44
CA ALA A 134 -9.37 6.76 -24.34
C ALA A 134 -9.69 5.29 -24.66
N TYR A 135 -8.66 4.48 -24.94
CA TYR A 135 -8.84 3.07 -25.21
C TYR A 135 -9.33 2.32 -23.96
N ILE A 136 -8.73 2.58 -22.80
CA ILE A 136 -9.13 1.94 -21.55
C ILE A 136 -10.56 2.36 -21.14
N HIS A 137 -10.90 3.65 -21.29
CA HIS A 137 -12.25 4.15 -21.13
C HIS A 137 -13.23 3.38 -22.03
N HIS A 138 -12.89 3.20 -23.31
CA HIS A 138 -13.70 2.42 -24.25
C HIS A 138 -13.89 0.97 -23.78
N LEU A 139 -12.84 0.27 -23.36
CA LEU A 139 -12.93 -1.10 -22.85
C LEU A 139 -13.89 -1.21 -21.65
N PHE A 140 -13.87 -0.25 -20.72
CA PHE A 140 -14.84 -0.21 -19.62
C PHE A 140 -16.28 0.00 -20.11
N LYS A 141 -16.51 0.85 -21.12
CA LYS A 141 -17.84 1.04 -21.71
C LYS A 141 -18.32 -0.19 -22.47
N ALA A 142 -17.40 -0.90 -23.11
CA ALA A 142 -17.66 -2.16 -23.80
C ALA A 142 -17.81 -3.36 -22.84
N LYS A 143 -17.51 -3.19 -21.54
CA LYS A 143 -17.49 -4.26 -20.52
C LYS A 143 -16.50 -5.38 -20.83
N GLU A 144 -15.38 -5.02 -21.45
CA GLU A 144 -14.31 -5.96 -21.78
C GLU A 144 -13.43 -6.27 -20.57
N MET A 145 -13.14 -7.56 -20.35
CA MET A 145 -12.28 -7.99 -19.24
C MET A 145 -10.88 -7.39 -19.32
N LEU A 146 -10.40 -7.09 -20.52
CA LEU A 146 -9.10 -6.46 -20.75
C LEU A 146 -8.93 -5.13 -19.99
N ALA A 147 -10.01 -4.37 -19.78
CA ALA A 147 -9.97 -3.15 -18.98
C ALA A 147 -9.46 -3.44 -17.56
N SER A 148 -9.99 -4.49 -16.94
CA SER A 148 -9.61 -4.93 -15.60
C SER A 148 -8.14 -5.36 -15.55
N THR A 149 -7.68 -6.13 -16.53
CA THR A 149 -6.30 -6.59 -16.61
C THR A 149 -5.32 -5.42 -16.72
N LEU A 150 -5.54 -4.52 -17.68
CA LEU A 150 -4.66 -3.37 -17.92
C LEU A 150 -4.61 -2.42 -16.72
N CYS A 151 -5.76 -2.13 -16.11
CA CYS A 151 -5.80 -1.27 -14.93
C CYS A 151 -5.15 -1.92 -13.70
N THR A 152 -5.26 -3.25 -13.56
CA THR A 152 -4.61 -3.98 -12.47
C THR A 152 -3.08 -3.91 -12.63
N ILE A 153 -2.56 -4.16 -13.83
CA ILE A 153 -1.12 -4.03 -14.12
C ILE A 153 -0.60 -2.64 -13.70
N HIS A 154 -1.34 -1.58 -14.05
CA HIS A 154 -0.96 -0.21 -13.68
C HIS A 154 -1.00 0.02 -12.17
N ASN A 155 -2.10 -0.31 -11.49
CA ASN A 155 -2.25 -0.05 -10.06
C ASN A 155 -1.26 -0.87 -9.20
N GLU A 156 -0.97 -2.12 -9.58
CA GLU A 156 0.06 -2.92 -8.91
C GLU A 156 1.45 -2.30 -9.13
N ARG A 157 1.79 -1.89 -10.36
CA ARG A 157 3.08 -1.22 -10.61
C ARG A 157 3.20 0.10 -9.85
N PHE A 158 2.14 0.90 -9.78
CA PHE A 158 2.10 2.10 -8.96
C PHE A 158 2.42 1.81 -7.49
N THR A 159 1.80 0.75 -6.93
CA THR A 159 1.99 0.38 -5.52
C THR A 159 3.42 -0.06 -5.26
N VAL A 160 3.97 -0.94 -6.09
CA VAL A 160 5.38 -1.39 -5.97
C VAL A 160 6.34 -0.21 -6.10
N LYS A 161 6.13 0.65 -7.11
CA LYS A 161 6.97 1.82 -7.33
C LYS A 161 6.93 2.79 -6.15
N LEU A 162 5.77 3.02 -5.54
CA LEU A 162 5.66 3.84 -4.33
C LEU A 162 6.53 3.28 -3.20
N VAL A 163 6.46 1.97 -2.94
CA VAL A 163 7.27 1.34 -1.89
C VAL A 163 8.78 1.40 -2.23
N ASP A 164 9.15 1.23 -3.51
CA ASP A 164 10.54 1.41 -3.98
C ASP A 164 11.04 2.84 -3.74
N ASP A 165 10.22 3.85 -4.07
CA ASP A 165 10.56 5.26 -3.89
C ASP A 165 10.66 5.62 -2.39
N ILE A 166 9.79 5.04 -1.54
CA ILE A 166 9.89 5.16 -0.08
C ILE A 166 11.21 4.57 0.42
N ARG A 167 11.56 3.35 0.00
CA ARG A 167 12.84 2.70 0.35
C ARG A 167 14.03 3.58 -0.02
N ALA A 168 14.06 4.08 -1.26
CA ALA A 168 15.12 4.97 -1.72
C ALA A 168 15.21 6.26 -0.88
N SER A 169 14.08 6.81 -0.43
CA SER A 169 14.06 8.00 0.43
C SER A 169 14.68 7.76 1.82
N ILE A 170 14.55 6.54 2.37
CA ILE A 170 15.15 6.14 3.65
C ILE A 170 16.67 6.04 3.49
N GLU A 171 17.15 5.36 2.44
CA GLU A 171 18.58 5.23 2.13
C GLU A 171 19.26 6.58 1.91
N GLN A 172 18.50 7.54 1.36
CA GLN A 172 18.95 8.91 1.11
C GLN A 172 18.73 9.87 2.29
N GLN A 173 18.29 9.36 3.45
CA GLN A 173 18.02 10.14 4.67
C GLN A 173 17.03 11.30 4.49
N ARG A 174 16.05 11.16 3.58
CA ARG A 174 15.05 12.18 3.24
C ARG A 174 13.60 11.70 3.35
N PHE A 175 13.36 10.65 4.11
CA PHE A 175 12.03 10.04 4.27
C PHE A 175 10.94 11.07 4.67
N THR A 176 11.21 11.92 5.67
CA THR A 176 10.25 12.93 6.17
C THR A 176 9.89 13.98 5.12
N GLU A 177 10.88 14.44 4.36
CA GLU A 177 10.69 15.38 3.25
C GLU A 177 9.86 14.72 2.15
N PHE A 178 10.27 13.52 1.72
CA PHE A 178 9.59 12.74 0.70
C PHE A 178 8.13 12.44 1.07
N LYS A 179 7.85 12.05 2.32
CA LYS A 179 6.49 11.86 2.84
C LYS A 179 5.65 13.12 2.68
N THR A 180 6.17 14.26 3.15
CA THR A 180 5.47 15.55 3.09
C THR A 180 5.14 15.94 1.66
N GLU A 181 6.12 15.87 0.76
CA GLU A 181 5.96 16.19 -0.66
C GLU A 181 4.98 15.27 -1.36
N TYR A 182 5.13 13.95 -1.16
CA TYR A 182 4.30 12.95 -1.83
C TYR A 182 2.84 13.05 -1.39
N LEU A 183 2.58 13.09 -0.07
CA LEU A 183 1.23 13.18 0.46
C LEU A 183 0.56 14.52 0.14
N GLY A 184 1.33 15.62 0.18
CA GLY A 184 0.86 16.93 -0.25
C GLY A 184 0.40 16.92 -1.70
N ARG A 185 1.22 16.36 -2.61
CA ARG A 185 0.85 16.21 -4.03
C ARG A 185 -0.33 15.26 -4.25
N PHE A 186 -0.34 14.11 -3.57
CA PHE A 186 -1.35 13.07 -3.79
C PHE A 186 -2.75 13.47 -3.31
N TYR A 187 -2.84 14.25 -2.22
CA TYR A 187 -4.13 14.68 -1.64
C TYR A 187 -4.53 16.13 -1.93
N ALA A 188 -3.71 16.90 -2.66
CA ALA A 188 -4.01 18.29 -3.04
C ALA A 188 -5.40 18.47 -3.69
N SER A 189 -5.86 17.48 -4.46
CA SER A 189 -7.15 17.54 -5.17
C SER A 189 -8.38 17.23 -4.29
N LYS A 190 -8.20 16.75 -3.06
CA LYS A 190 -9.31 16.55 -2.10
C LYS A 190 -9.63 17.79 -1.28
N THR A 191 -8.74 18.78 -1.30
CA THR A 191 -8.84 20.02 -0.50
C THR A 191 -9.34 21.22 -1.30
N ALA A 192 -9.64 21.02 -2.59
CA ALA A 192 -10.17 22.05 -3.50
C ALA A 192 -11.63 21.78 -3.87
#